data_AF-T1B9X7-F1
#
_entry.id   AF-T1B9X7-F1
#
_cell.length_a   1.000
_cell.length_b   1.000
_cell.length_c   1.000
_cell.angle_alpha   90.00
_cell.angle_beta   90.00
_cell.angle_gamma   90.00
#
_symmetry.space_group_name_H-M   'P 1'
#
loop_
_entity.id
_entity.type
_entity.pdbx_description
1 polymer ?
#
loop_
_entity_poly.entity_id
_entity_poly.type
_entity_poly.pdbx_seq_one_letter_code
_entity_poly.pdbx_strand_id
1 'polypeptide(L)'
;QTEAVRLAKISASQARHLLLVGPPGVGKSMIAQAMSFYIRRPTEEIRAVHNPLRPERPFVEIKSAAEIMAEKDEESAIEEQVLDPKDAPPFAAERLGFRCPRCGFISSYTETVCPNCNAPKTQVSQSGPFGDVFNVLGAAFGVQNNTDRVTSTRRVGDKEEVVIYERSGEKIKVLDERALEKKRKLEKKSPSKVIVPLDRNPFVLATGASETELLGDVRHDPYGGHPHLGTLPYERVVA
;
A
#
# COMPACT_ATOMS: atom_id res chain seq x y z
N GLN A 1 -28.50 33.84 2.00
CA GLN A 1 -28.68 32.40 2.33
C GLN A 1 -28.34 32.09 3.79
N THR A 2 -28.62 33.00 4.73
CA THR A 2 -28.19 32.86 6.13
C THR A 2 -28.86 31.70 6.85
N GLU A 3 -30.13 31.42 6.50
CA GLU A 3 -30.91 30.31 7.06
C GLU A 3 -30.37 28.94 6.63
N ALA A 4 -30.08 28.74 5.34
CA ALA A 4 -29.51 27.49 4.82
C ALA A 4 -28.16 27.16 5.45
N VAL A 5 -27.29 28.17 5.63
CA VAL A 5 -26.00 28.00 6.31
C VAL A 5 -26.19 27.64 7.79
N ARG A 6 -27.16 28.27 8.47
CA ARG A 6 -27.49 27.93 9.87
C ARG A 6 -27.96 26.48 10.00
N LEU A 7 -28.88 26.05 9.12
CA LEU A 7 -29.38 24.68 9.10
C LEU A 7 -28.29 23.66 8.79
N ALA A 8 -27.38 23.98 7.86
CA ALA A 8 -26.23 23.13 7.55
C ALA A 8 -25.29 22.94 8.75
N LYS A 9 -24.98 24.02 9.50
CA LYS A 9 -24.17 23.93 10.72
C LYS A 9 -24.81 23.06 11.80
N ILE A 10 -26.12 23.23 12.04
CA ILE A 10 -26.85 22.42 13.01
C ILE A 10 -26.84 20.95 12.58
N SER A 11 -27.10 20.68 11.30
CA SER A 11 -27.14 19.32 10.74
C SER A 11 -25.79 18.61 10.86
N ALA A 12 -24.68 19.31 10.56
CA ALA A 12 -23.33 18.77 10.74
C ALA A 12 -23.04 18.40 12.19
N SER A 13 -23.37 19.30 13.13
CA SER A 13 -23.08 19.08 14.56
C SER A 13 -23.91 17.95 15.17
N GLN A 14 -25.11 17.70 14.65
CA GLN A 14 -26.05 16.68 15.15
C GLN A 14 -26.06 15.41 14.29
N ALA A 15 -25.20 15.31 13.28
CA ALA A 15 -25.18 14.20 12.32
C ALA A 15 -26.56 13.91 11.68
N ARG A 16 -27.29 14.97 11.30
CA ARG A 16 -28.59 14.84 10.61
C ARG A 16 -28.42 14.94 9.10
N HIS A 17 -29.24 14.18 8.37
CA HIS A 17 -29.34 14.31 6.91
C HIS A 17 -29.91 15.68 6.53
N LEU A 18 -29.36 16.29 5.48
CA LEU A 18 -29.77 17.59 4.96
C LEU A 18 -30.07 17.48 3.47
N LEU A 19 -31.26 17.94 3.07
CA LEU A 19 -31.67 18.05 1.67
C LEU A 19 -31.74 19.53 1.28
N LEU A 20 -30.92 19.97 0.32
CA LEU A 20 -30.90 21.33 -0.21
C LEU A 20 -31.61 21.39 -1.56
N VAL A 21 -32.72 22.12 -1.64
CA VAL A 21 -33.52 22.29 -2.87
C VAL A 21 -33.45 23.75 -3.33
N GLY A 22 -33.24 23.97 -4.63
CA GLY A 22 -33.25 25.31 -5.22
C GLY A 22 -32.71 25.37 -6.65
N PRO A 23 -32.81 26.53 -7.33
CA PRO A 23 -32.34 26.72 -8.72
C PRO A 23 -30.85 26.37 -8.92
N PRO A 24 -30.40 26.04 -10.13
CA PRO A 24 -28.98 25.84 -10.42
C PRO A 24 -28.17 27.12 -10.13
N GLY A 25 -26.90 26.99 -9.76
CA GLY A 25 -26.00 28.14 -9.52
C GLY A 25 -26.13 28.83 -8.16
N VAL A 26 -27.05 28.41 -7.28
CA VAL A 26 -27.23 29.04 -5.96
C VAL A 26 -26.27 28.54 -4.86
N GLY A 27 -25.19 27.84 -5.20
CA GLY A 27 -24.18 27.44 -4.21
C GLY A 27 -24.55 26.25 -3.30
N LYS A 28 -25.53 25.42 -3.67
CA LYS A 28 -25.91 24.21 -2.88
C LYS A 28 -24.71 23.28 -2.61
N SER A 29 -23.92 23.00 -3.64
CA SER A 29 -22.71 22.16 -3.52
C SER A 29 -21.64 22.81 -2.66
N MET A 30 -21.50 24.15 -2.73
CA MET A 30 -20.58 24.90 -1.87
C MET A 30 -20.99 24.80 -0.40
N ILE A 31 -22.28 24.86 -0.08
CA ILE A 31 -22.77 24.65 1.30
C ILE A 31 -22.49 23.22 1.76
N ALA A 32 -22.74 22.21 0.93
CA ALA A 32 -22.46 20.82 1.27
C ALA A 32 -20.96 20.57 1.53
N GLN A 33 -20.09 21.17 0.70
CA GLN A 33 -18.65 21.11 0.89
C GLN A 33 -18.20 21.89 2.12
N ALA A 34 -18.79 23.05 2.42
CA ALA A 34 -18.52 23.78 3.65
C ALA A 34 -18.95 22.98 4.89
N MET A 35 -20.04 22.23 4.79
CA MET A 35 -20.58 21.41 5.87
C MET A 35 -19.62 20.29 6.29
N SER A 36 -18.88 19.70 5.35
CA SER A 36 -17.95 18.60 5.65
C SER A 36 -16.81 18.99 6.60
N PHE A 37 -16.39 20.27 6.59
CA PHE A 37 -15.40 20.80 7.53
C PHE A 37 -15.89 20.84 8.98
N TYR A 38 -17.21 20.85 9.20
CA TYR A 38 -17.81 20.83 10.53
C TYR A 38 -18.18 19.42 11.01
N ILE A 39 -18.10 18.42 10.12
CA ILE A 39 -18.30 17.01 10.48
C ILE A 39 -17.05 16.52 11.21
N ARG A 40 -17.23 15.69 12.24
CA ARG A 40 -16.11 15.08 12.96
C ARG A 40 -15.31 14.19 12.02
N ARG A 41 -13.99 14.16 12.20
CA ARG A 41 -13.15 13.19 11.49
C ARG A 41 -13.53 11.76 11.90
N PRO A 42 -13.41 10.79 10.99
CA PRO A 42 -13.64 9.39 11.33
C PRO A 42 -12.65 8.94 12.41
N THR A 43 -13.16 8.16 13.36
CA THR A 43 -12.38 7.57 14.46
C THR A 43 -12.15 6.07 14.26
N GLU A 44 -12.64 5.54 13.16
CA GLU A 44 -12.70 4.12 12.84
C GLU A 44 -12.28 3.90 11.39
N GLU A 45 -11.68 2.75 11.13
CA GLU A 45 -11.35 2.23 9.80
C GLU A 45 -12.18 0.98 9.53
N ILE A 46 -12.68 0.85 8.31
CA ILE A 46 -13.47 -0.31 7.88
C ILE A 46 -12.63 -1.15 6.94
N ARG A 47 -12.47 -2.44 7.26
CA ARG A 47 -11.71 -3.42 6.48
C ARG A 47 -12.61 -4.56 6.01
N ALA A 48 -12.40 -5.03 4.79
CA ALA A 48 -12.89 -6.34 4.34
C ALA A 48 -11.84 -7.41 4.64
N VAL A 49 -12.21 -8.40 5.44
CA VAL A 49 -11.32 -9.48 5.89
C VAL A 49 -11.67 -10.77 5.15
N HIS A 50 -10.65 -11.49 4.70
CA HIS A 50 -10.84 -12.79 4.08
C HIS A 50 -11.53 -13.76 5.04
N ASN A 51 -12.51 -14.51 4.53
CA ASN A 51 -13.17 -15.59 5.25
C ASN A 51 -12.71 -16.94 4.69
N PRO A 52 -11.84 -17.69 5.40
CA PRO A 52 -11.29 -18.95 4.90
C PRO A 52 -12.34 -20.05 4.67
N LEU A 53 -13.41 -20.06 5.47
CA LEU A 53 -14.47 -21.07 5.36
C LEU A 53 -15.43 -20.76 4.21
N ARG A 54 -15.65 -19.47 3.92
CA ARG A 54 -16.54 -18.99 2.86
C ARG A 54 -15.94 -17.75 2.19
N PRO A 55 -15.01 -17.93 1.23
CA PRO A 55 -14.34 -16.81 0.57
C PRO A 55 -15.28 -15.79 -0.07
N GLU A 56 -16.41 -16.26 -0.63
CA GLU A 56 -17.46 -15.42 -1.23
C GLU A 56 -18.24 -14.55 -0.23
N ARG A 57 -17.97 -14.71 1.08
CA ARG A 57 -18.55 -13.88 2.14
C ARG A 57 -17.44 -13.35 3.07
N PRO A 58 -16.67 -12.34 2.63
CA PRO A 58 -15.72 -11.63 3.48
C PRO A 58 -16.39 -11.07 4.73
N PHE A 59 -15.64 -10.97 5.82
CA PHE A 59 -16.10 -10.26 7.00
C PHE A 59 -15.86 -8.76 6.84
N VAL A 60 -16.69 -7.95 7.47
CA VAL A 60 -16.45 -6.51 7.64
C VAL A 60 -15.96 -6.30 9.06
N GLU A 61 -14.73 -5.82 9.19
CA GLU A 61 -14.09 -5.52 10.47
C GLU A 61 -14.00 -4.01 10.63
N ILE A 62 -14.36 -3.51 11.81
CA ILE A 62 -14.25 -2.11 12.18
C ILE A 62 -13.15 -2.02 13.24
N LYS A 63 -12.12 -1.21 12.98
CA LYS A 63 -11.04 -0.95 13.94
C LYS A 63 -11.04 0.50 14.36
N SER A 64 -10.83 0.73 15.65
CA SER A 64 -10.66 2.07 16.21
C SER A 64 -9.30 2.67 15.85
N ALA A 65 -9.21 3.99 15.89
CA ALA A 65 -7.95 4.71 15.69
C ALA A 65 -6.82 4.21 16.61
N ALA A 66 -7.14 3.85 17.86
CA ALA A 66 -6.16 3.35 18.83
C ALA A 66 -5.61 1.99 18.43
N GLU A 67 -6.46 1.06 17.99
CA GLU A 67 -6.05 -0.27 17.52
C GLU A 67 -5.19 -0.16 16.26
N ILE A 68 -5.55 0.72 15.33
CA ILE A 68 -4.77 0.93 14.10
C ILE A 68 -3.40 1.54 14.41
N MET A 69 -3.34 2.49 15.35
CA MET A 69 -2.06 3.05 15.79
C MET A 69 -1.19 1.98 16.44
N ALA A 70 -1.76 1.16 17.33
CA ALA A 70 -1.04 0.04 17.93
C ALA A 70 -0.55 -0.97 16.88
N GLU A 71 -1.35 -1.29 15.86
CA GLU A 71 -0.93 -2.16 14.75
C GLU A 71 0.22 -1.56 13.94
N LYS A 72 0.17 -0.26 13.64
CA LYS A 72 1.25 0.45 12.95
C LYS A 72 2.51 0.53 13.79
N ASP A 73 2.37 0.69 15.10
CA ASP A 73 3.47 0.67 16.04
C ASP A 73 4.08 -0.74 16.16
N GLU A 74 3.26 -1.79 16.19
CA GLU A 74 3.73 -3.19 16.14
C GLU A 74 4.43 -3.52 14.81
N GLU A 75 3.90 -3.02 13.69
CA GLU A 75 4.48 -3.22 12.36
C GLU A 75 5.80 -2.46 12.20
N SER A 76 5.88 -1.22 12.69
CA SER A 76 7.13 -0.44 12.71
C SER A 76 8.14 -0.92 13.76
N ALA A 77 7.69 -1.63 14.80
CA ALA A 77 8.54 -2.28 15.79
C ALA A 77 9.14 -3.61 15.29
N ILE A 78 8.74 -4.10 14.11
CA ILE A 78 9.54 -5.11 13.41
C ILE A 78 10.93 -4.49 13.23
N GLU A 79 11.97 -5.14 13.74
CA GLU A 79 13.36 -4.66 13.70
C GLU A 79 13.81 -4.55 12.24
N GLU A 80 13.52 -3.40 11.65
CA GLU A 80 13.90 -3.04 10.30
C GLU A 80 15.19 -2.25 10.38
N GLN A 81 16.30 -2.89 10.07
CA GLN A 81 17.57 -2.17 10.00
C GLN A 81 17.56 -1.32 8.74
N VAL A 82 17.47 0.00 8.91
CA VAL A 82 17.60 0.95 7.80
C VAL A 82 19.08 1.31 7.65
N LEU A 83 19.65 0.99 6.50
CA LEU A 83 21.01 1.31 6.11
C LEU A 83 21.01 2.48 5.11
N ASP A 84 22.01 3.34 5.23
CA ASP A 84 22.32 4.27 4.15
C ASP A 84 22.95 3.48 2.98
N PRO A 85 22.74 3.89 1.71
CA PRO A 85 23.25 3.14 0.57
C PRO A 85 24.78 2.96 0.52
N LYS A 86 25.52 3.73 1.34
CA LYS A 86 26.98 3.61 1.52
C LYS A 86 27.38 2.43 2.39
N ASP A 87 26.55 2.10 3.38
CA ASP A 87 26.81 1.05 4.38
C ASP A 87 26.24 -0.30 3.95
N ALA A 88 25.38 -0.32 2.94
CA ALA A 88 24.85 -1.53 2.35
C ALA A 88 25.92 -2.30 1.54
N PRO A 89 25.84 -3.65 1.49
CA PRO A 89 26.73 -4.45 0.67
C PRO A 89 26.72 -3.99 -0.81
N PRO A 90 27.89 -3.94 -1.49
CA PRO A 90 27.99 -3.42 -2.85
C PRO A 90 26.99 -4.04 -3.84
N PHE A 91 26.81 -5.36 -3.78
CA PHE A 91 25.87 -6.08 -4.65
C PHE A 91 24.41 -5.63 -4.45
N ALA A 92 24.03 -5.32 -3.21
CA ALA A 92 22.67 -4.92 -2.87
C ALA A 92 22.45 -3.47 -3.33
N ALA A 93 23.38 -2.58 -3.02
CA ALA A 93 23.31 -1.18 -3.45
C ALA A 93 23.34 -1.03 -4.99
N GLU A 94 24.08 -1.89 -5.71
CA GLU A 94 24.13 -1.90 -7.17
C GLU A 94 22.81 -2.38 -7.78
N ARG A 95 22.27 -3.51 -7.30
CA ARG A 95 20.99 -4.04 -7.77
C ARG A 95 19.81 -3.13 -7.43
N LEU A 96 19.85 -2.49 -6.27
CA LEU A 96 18.89 -1.46 -5.87
C LEU A 96 19.17 -0.10 -6.53
N GLY A 97 20.12 0.00 -7.47
CA GLY A 97 20.34 1.20 -8.30
C GLY A 97 20.96 2.39 -7.58
N PHE A 98 21.33 2.26 -6.30
CA PHE A 98 21.99 3.33 -5.55
C PHE A 98 23.49 3.43 -5.86
N ARG A 99 24.15 2.32 -6.18
CA ARG A 99 25.59 2.25 -6.44
C ARG A 99 25.86 1.94 -7.90
N CYS A 100 26.74 2.72 -8.53
CA CYS A 100 27.15 2.46 -9.91
C CYS A 100 28.07 1.22 -9.98
N PRO A 101 27.76 0.20 -10.80
CA PRO A 101 28.59 -1.00 -10.93
C PRO A 101 29.95 -0.73 -11.60
N ARG A 102 30.09 0.38 -12.34
CA ARG A 102 31.33 0.74 -13.04
C ARG A 102 32.33 1.51 -12.18
N CYS A 103 31.87 2.48 -11.40
CA CYS A 103 32.75 3.38 -10.65
C CYS A 103 32.48 3.43 -9.14
N GLY A 104 31.48 2.68 -8.64
CA GLY A 104 31.10 2.66 -7.23
C GLY A 104 30.43 3.94 -6.72
N PHE A 105 30.21 4.95 -7.57
CA PHE A 105 29.57 6.20 -7.16
C PHE A 105 28.14 5.97 -6.69
N ILE A 106 27.76 6.61 -5.58
CA ILE A 106 26.46 6.46 -4.94
C ILE A 106 25.59 7.66 -5.30
N SER A 107 24.38 7.39 -5.79
CA SER A 107 23.41 8.39 -6.24
C SER A 107 21.99 7.84 -6.15
N SER A 108 20.99 8.67 -6.38
CA SER A 108 19.58 8.23 -6.29
C SER A 108 19.31 7.08 -7.26
N TYR A 109 18.45 6.16 -6.82
CA TYR A 109 17.97 5.02 -7.60
C TYR A 109 17.08 5.45 -8.79
N THR A 110 16.55 6.67 -8.76
CA THR A 110 15.74 7.26 -9.84
C THR A 110 16.57 7.61 -11.08
N GLU A 111 17.87 7.81 -10.91
CA GLU A 111 18.79 8.12 -12.01
C GLU A 111 19.27 6.82 -12.68
N THR A 112 18.87 6.61 -13.93
CA THR A 112 19.24 5.42 -14.73
C THR A 112 20.71 5.41 -15.16
N VAL A 113 21.36 6.57 -15.16
CA VAL A 113 22.76 6.77 -15.55
C VAL A 113 23.55 7.33 -14.38
N CYS A 114 24.79 6.90 -14.23
CA CYS A 114 25.67 7.38 -13.17
C CYS A 114 26.17 8.80 -13.47
N PRO A 115 25.96 9.77 -12.55
CA PRO A 115 26.35 11.16 -12.77
C PRO A 115 27.88 11.36 -12.74
N ASN A 116 28.65 10.40 -12.23
CA ASN A 116 30.11 10.48 -12.17
C ASN A 116 30.82 9.89 -13.40
N CYS A 117 30.37 8.74 -13.93
CA CYS A 117 31.06 8.04 -15.03
C CYS A 117 30.22 7.85 -16.30
N ASN A 118 29.00 8.38 -16.30
CA ASN A 118 28.02 8.32 -17.38
C ASN A 118 27.68 6.89 -17.86
N ALA A 119 27.92 5.87 -17.04
CA ALA A 119 27.55 4.49 -17.32
C ALA A 119 26.14 4.19 -16.79
N PRO A 120 25.38 3.28 -17.45
CA PRO A 120 24.08 2.85 -16.93
C PRO A 120 24.22 2.19 -15.56
N LYS A 121 23.34 2.52 -14.61
CA LYS A 121 23.34 1.95 -13.25
C LYS A 121 22.72 0.56 -13.19
N THR A 122 21.60 0.38 -13.90
CA THR A 122 20.91 -0.91 -14.02
C THR A 122 21.39 -1.64 -15.26
N GLN A 123 22.11 -2.74 -15.08
CA GLN A 123 22.24 -3.72 -16.15
C GLN A 123 20.94 -4.52 -16.20
N VAL A 124 20.07 -4.19 -17.16
CA VAL A 124 18.96 -5.08 -17.52
C VAL A 124 19.59 -6.32 -18.15
N SER A 125 19.87 -7.34 -17.33
CA SER A 125 20.28 -8.65 -17.84
C SER A 125 19.05 -9.35 -18.42
N GLN A 126 18.61 -8.91 -19.61
CA GLN A 126 17.50 -9.51 -20.34
C GLN A 126 17.92 -10.66 -21.27
N SER A 127 19.17 -11.15 -21.23
CA SER A 127 19.61 -12.13 -22.24
C SER A 127 20.67 -13.11 -21.73
N GLY A 128 20.29 -13.98 -20.80
CA GLY A 128 21.09 -15.15 -20.42
C GLY A 128 20.22 -16.40 -20.37
N PRO A 129 20.66 -17.57 -20.90
CA PRO A 129 19.90 -18.82 -20.91
C PRO A 129 19.46 -19.32 -19.51
N PHE A 130 20.09 -18.81 -18.44
CA PHE A 130 19.77 -19.11 -17.05
C PHE A 130 18.95 -18.01 -16.35
N GLY A 131 18.79 -16.83 -16.95
CA GLY A 131 17.99 -15.72 -16.40
C GLY A 131 16.50 -16.04 -16.42
N ASP A 132 16.04 -16.75 -17.46
CA ASP A 132 14.66 -17.20 -17.55
C ASP A 132 14.31 -18.28 -16.54
N VAL A 133 15.27 -19.14 -16.14
CA VAL A 133 14.99 -20.17 -15.13
C VAL A 133 14.76 -19.56 -13.76
N PHE A 134 15.52 -18.52 -13.38
CA PHE A 134 15.28 -17.78 -12.14
C PHE A 134 13.99 -16.96 -12.20
N ASN A 135 13.62 -16.42 -13.36
CA ASN A 135 12.32 -15.76 -13.55
C ASN A 135 11.15 -16.75 -13.44
N VAL A 136 11.29 -17.95 -14.00
CA VAL A 136 10.25 -18.99 -13.99
C VAL A 136 10.10 -19.62 -12.61
N LEU A 137 11.20 -19.95 -11.91
CA LEU A 137 11.12 -20.40 -10.52
C LEU A 137 10.61 -19.28 -9.60
N GLY A 138 11.10 -18.05 -9.78
CA GLY A 138 10.61 -16.88 -9.06
C GLY A 138 9.10 -16.68 -9.24
N ALA A 139 8.61 -16.73 -10.48
CA ALA A 139 7.19 -16.62 -10.80
C ALA A 139 6.34 -17.77 -10.22
N ALA A 140 6.86 -19.00 -10.21
CA ALA A 140 6.19 -20.15 -9.58
C ALA A 140 6.06 -20.02 -8.04
N PHE A 141 6.91 -19.19 -7.41
CA PHE A 141 6.85 -18.82 -5.99
C PHE A 141 6.31 -17.40 -5.75
N GLY A 142 5.74 -16.72 -6.76
CA GLY A 142 5.12 -15.40 -6.63
C GLY A 142 6.11 -14.22 -6.52
N VAL A 143 7.37 -14.40 -6.90
CA VAL A 143 8.41 -13.36 -6.93
C VAL A 143 8.42 -12.70 -8.31
N GLN A 144 7.70 -11.58 -8.47
CA GLN A 144 7.91 -10.70 -9.62
C GLN A 144 9.32 -10.07 -9.56
N ASN A 145 9.92 -9.79 -10.73
CA ASN A 145 11.17 -9.02 -10.87
C ASN A 145 10.96 -7.58 -10.40
N ASN A 146 10.87 -7.38 -9.10
CA ASN A 146 10.81 -6.08 -8.51
C ASN A 146 12.24 -5.56 -8.34
N THR A 147 12.63 -4.54 -9.12
CA THR A 147 13.97 -3.91 -8.98
C THR A 147 14.16 -3.25 -7.61
N ASP A 148 13.07 -3.14 -6.85
CA ASP A 148 13.08 -2.57 -5.51
C ASP A 148 13.50 -3.57 -4.42
N ARG A 149 13.75 -4.85 -4.75
CA ARG A 149 14.06 -5.89 -3.76
C ARG A 149 15.16 -6.86 -4.19
N VAL A 150 16.11 -7.11 -3.30
CA VAL A 150 17.24 -8.04 -3.50
C VAL A 150 17.28 -9.03 -2.36
N THR A 151 17.22 -10.32 -2.67
CA THR A 151 17.38 -11.40 -1.68
C THR A 151 18.82 -11.91 -1.69
N SER A 152 19.38 -12.15 -0.51
CA SER A 152 20.72 -12.68 -0.31
C SER A 152 20.75 -13.63 0.89
N THR A 153 21.77 -14.48 0.98
CA THR A 153 22.01 -15.31 2.15
C THR A 153 23.26 -14.80 2.87
N ARG A 154 23.17 -14.65 4.20
CA ARG A 154 24.30 -14.26 5.06
C ARG A 154 24.58 -15.39 6.02
N ARG A 155 25.86 -15.77 6.15
CA ARG A 155 26.31 -16.75 7.14
C ARG A 155 26.61 -16.04 8.46
N VAL A 156 25.86 -16.35 9.51
CA VAL A 156 26.06 -15.85 10.88
C VAL A 156 26.39 -17.05 11.76
N GLY A 157 27.70 -17.26 12.01
CA GLY A 157 28.19 -18.47 12.68
C GLY A 157 28.00 -19.73 11.83
N ASP A 158 27.30 -20.73 12.38
CA ASP A 158 27.01 -22.01 11.71
C ASP A 158 25.67 -22.04 10.96
N LYS A 159 24.92 -20.92 10.94
CA LYS A 159 23.62 -20.83 10.27
C LYS A 159 23.69 -19.90 9.06
N GLU A 160 23.04 -20.31 7.98
CA GLU A 160 22.76 -19.45 6.83
C GLU A 160 21.37 -18.84 7.03
N GLU A 161 21.32 -17.51 7.12
CA GLU A 161 20.08 -16.76 7.28
C GLU A 161 19.76 -16.03 5.96
N VAL A 162 18.49 -16.00 5.58
CA VAL A 162 18.03 -15.26 4.41
C VAL A 162 17.79 -13.80 4.79
N VAL A 163 18.42 -12.89 4.05
CA VAL A 163 18.32 -11.44 4.25
C VAL A 163 17.77 -10.79 2.99
N ILE A 164 16.76 -9.95 3.14
CA ILE A 164 16.14 -9.21 2.04
C ILE A 164 16.47 -7.73 2.19
N TYR A 165 16.99 -7.13 1.12
CA TYR A 165 17.25 -5.69 1.00
C TYR A 165 16.15 -5.07 0.13
N GLU A 166 15.46 -4.06 0.64
CA GLU A 166 14.35 -3.39 -0.04
C GLU A 166 14.58 -1.88 -0.10
N ARG A 167 14.18 -1.22 -1.20
CA ARG A 167 14.22 0.25 -1.28
C ARG A 167 13.21 0.86 -0.31
N SER A 168 13.64 1.84 0.46
CA SER A 168 12.77 2.63 1.35
C SER A 168 13.11 4.10 1.19
N GLY A 169 12.54 4.74 0.16
CA GLY A 169 12.94 6.08 -0.26
C GLY A 169 14.41 6.10 -0.72
N GLU A 170 15.20 7.04 -0.21
CA GLU A 170 16.65 7.14 -0.48
C GLU A 170 17.53 6.23 0.42
N LYS A 171 16.91 5.29 1.15
CA LYS A 171 17.59 4.35 2.05
C LYS A 171 17.30 2.91 1.69
N ILE A 172 18.07 1.99 2.26
CA ILE A 172 17.91 0.55 2.06
C ILE A 172 17.44 -0.07 3.37
N LYS A 173 16.30 -0.74 3.32
CA LYS A 173 15.72 -1.48 4.43
C LYS A 173 16.19 -2.94 4.38
N VAL A 174 16.65 -3.45 5.51
CA VAL A 174 17.15 -4.83 5.65
C VAL A 174 16.17 -5.63 6.50
N LEU A 175 15.74 -6.77 5.96
CA LEU A 175 14.81 -7.71 6.56
C LEU A 175 15.50 -9.05 6.75
N ASP A 176 15.91 -9.34 7.97
CA ASP A 176 16.48 -10.63 8.36
C ASP A 176 15.38 -11.69 8.50
N GLU A 177 15.79 -12.96 8.65
CA GLU A 177 14.88 -14.10 8.78
C GLU A 177 13.85 -13.92 9.92
N ARG A 178 14.28 -13.36 11.07
CA ARG A 178 13.38 -13.06 12.20
C ARG A 178 12.35 -11.98 11.87
N ALA A 179 12.78 -10.92 11.18
CA ALA A 179 11.90 -9.84 10.74
C ALA A 179 10.89 -10.36 9.70
N LEU A 180 11.34 -11.22 8.77
CA LEU A 180 10.49 -11.87 7.78
C LEU A 180 9.47 -12.82 8.43
N GLU A 181 9.87 -13.59 9.44
CA GLU A 181 8.95 -14.48 10.15
C GLU A 181 7.90 -13.68 10.94
N LYS A 182 8.30 -12.61 11.63
CA LYS A 182 7.37 -11.69 12.32
C LYS A 182 6.39 -11.04 11.33
N LYS A 183 6.89 -10.51 10.21
CA LYS A 183 6.07 -9.92 9.15
C LYS A 183 5.07 -10.93 8.58
N ARG A 184 5.50 -12.16 8.28
CA ARG A 184 4.61 -13.24 7.83
C ARG A 184 3.54 -13.61 8.86
N LYS A 185 3.87 -13.59 10.16
CA LYS A 185 2.88 -13.87 11.23
C LYS A 185 1.84 -12.75 11.31
N LEU A 186 2.25 -11.49 11.13
CA LEU A 186 1.33 -10.35 11.06
C LEU A 186 0.43 -10.42 9.82
N GLU A 187 0.99 -10.68 8.63
CA GLU A 187 0.21 -10.86 7.39
C GLU A 187 -0.79 -12.02 7.50
N LYS A 188 -0.41 -13.12 8.18
CA LYS A 188 -1.28 -14.28 8.39
C LYS A 188 -2.40 -14.05 9.41
N LYS A 189 -2.30 -13.05 10.31
CA LYS A 189 -3.31 -12.85 11.36
C LYS A 189 -4.69 -12.56 10.77
N SER A 190 -4.77 -11.94 9.59
CA SER A 190 -6.02 -11.80 8.81
C SER A 190 -5.74 -11.01 7.53
N PRO A 191 -5.62 -11.66 6.35
CA PRO A 191 -5.50 -10.92 5.11
C PRO A 191 -6.77 -10.08 4.92
N SER A 192 -6.57 -8.77 4.77
CA SER A 192 -7.66 -7.80 4.77
C SER A 192 -7.35 -6.63 3.83
N LYS A 193 -8.40 -5.97 3.36
CA LYS A 193 -8.33 -4.78 2.51
C LYS A 193 -9.03 -3.63 3.22
N VAL A 194 -8.35 -2.50 3.35
CA VAL A 194 -8.96 -1.26 3.86
C VAL A 194 -9.95 -0.73 2.83
N ILE A 195 -11.21 -0.55 3.25
CA ILE A 195 -12.30 0.01 2.42
C ILE A 195 -12.47 1.49 2.76
N VAL A 196 -12.58 1.82 4.04
CA VAL A 196 -12.72 3.20 4.51
C VAL A 196 -11.55 3.51 5.44
N PRO A 197 -10.53 4.27 4.98
CA PRO A 197 -9.36 4.57 5.78
C PRO A 197 -9.67 5.64 6.85
N LEU A 198 -8.88 5.63 7.93
CA LEU A 198 -9.03 6.57 9.06
C LEU A 198 -8.78 8.04 8.66
N ASP A 199 -8.00 8.30 7.62
CA ASP A 199 -7.65 9.64 7.13
C ASP A 199 -8.50 10.08 5.92
N ARG A 200 -9.61 9.39 5.63
CA ARG A 200 -10.52 9.72 4.53
C ARG A 200 -11.06 11.15 4.63
N ASN A 201 -11.16 11.83 3.47
CA ASN A 201 -11.91 13.08 3.35
C ASN A 201 -13.41 12.84 3.57
N PRO A 202 -14.06 13.46 4.57
CA PRO A 202 -15.49 13.26 4.85
C PRO A 202 -16.41 13.80 3.75
N PHE A 203 -15.89 14.61 2.82
CA PHE A 203 -16.64 15.06 1.66
C PHE A 203 -16.43 14.12 0.47
N VAL A 204 -17.53 13.55 -0.02
CA VAL A 204 -17.56 12.68 -1.19
C VAL A 204 -18.64 13.19 -2.14
N LEU A 205 -18.27 13.46 -3.39
CA LEU A 205 -19.18 14.04 -4.37
C LEU A 205 -19.74 12.97 -5.30
N ALA A 206 -20.77 12.28 -4.83
CA ALA A 206 -21.46 11.31 -5.66
C ALA A 206 -22.20 11.99 -6.82
N THR A 207 -21.79 11.68 -8.05
CA THR A 207 -22.50 12.08 -9.28
C THR A 207 -22.81 10.84 -10.09
N GLY A 208 -23.79 10.90 -10.99
CA GLY A 208 -24.07 9.78 -11.90
C GLY A 208 -22.93 9.44 -12.86
N ALA A 209 -21.88 10.27 -12.94
CA ALA A 209 -20.68 10.00 -13.72
C ALA A 209 -19.60 9.24 -12.92
N SER A 210 -19.75 9.13 -11.59
CA SER A 210 -18.81 8.46 -10.70
C SER A 210 -19.56 7.45 -9.84
N GLU A 211 -19.72 6.23 -10.39
CA GLU A 211 -20.53 5.16 -9.81
C GLU A 211 -19.94 4.63 -8.48
N THR A 212 -18.63 4.77 -8.27
CA THR A 212 -17.91 4.12 -7.17
C THR A 212 -17.79 4.96 -5.90
N GLU A 213 -18.20 6.23 -5.90
CA GLU A 213 -17.84 7.16 -4.82
C GLU A 213 -18.70 7.03 -3.55
N LEU A 214 -20.00 6.71 -3.67
CA LEU A 214 -20.89 6.77 -2.50
C LEU A 214 -20.93 5.46 -1.69
N LEU A 215 -21.15 4.34 -2.37
CA LEU A 215 -21.36 3.03 -1.75
C LEU A 215 -20.21 2.05 -2.04
N GLY A 216 -19.21 2.49 -2.81
CA GLY A 216 -18.22 1.59 -3.39
C GLY A 216 -18.79 0.74 -4.52
N ASP A 217 -17.93 -0.10 -5.10
CA ASP A 217 -18.28 -1.07 -6.14
C ASP A 217 -17.51 -2.38 -5.92
N VAL A 218 -18.00 -3.48 -6.49
CA VAL A 218 -17.33 -4.79 -6.44
C VAL A 218 -16.84 -5.13 -7.83
N ARG A 219 -15.52 -5.13 -8.01
CA ARG A 219 -14.92 -5.50 -9.28
C ARG A 219 -15.22 -6.95 -9.63
N HIS A 220 -15.54 -7.18 -10.90
CA HIS A 220 -15.55 -8.52 -11.45
C HIS A 220 -14.14 -9.10 -11.50
N ASP A 221 -14.03 -10.38 -11.20
CA ASP A 221 -12.80 -11.13 -11.45
C ASP A 221 -12.79 -11.61 -12.90
N PRO A 222 -11.82 -11.18 -13.72
CA PRO A 222 -11.71 -11.62 -15.11
C PRO A 222 -11.52 -13.14 -15.24
N TYR A 223 -11.05 -13.82 -14.19
CA TYR A 223 -10.87 -15.28 -14.14
C TYR A 223 -12.01 -16.01 -13.43
N GLY A 224 -13.12 -15.32 -13.13
CA GLY A 224 -14.31 -15.95 -12.56
C GLY A 224 -14.11 -16.60 -11.19
N GLY A 225 -13.14 -16.16 -10.39
CA GLY A 225 -12.85 -16.73 -9.07
C GLY A 225 -11.93 -17.94 -9.08
N HIS A 226 -11.12 -18.12 -10.12
CA HIS A 226 -10.18 -19.24 -10.18
C HIS A 226 -9.23 -19.24 -8.95
N PRO A 227 -9.10 -20.35 -8.18
CA PRO A 227 -8.42 -20.35 -6.88
C PRO A 227 -6.97 -19.84 -6.84
N HIS A 228 -6.24 -19.98 -7.95
CA HIS A 228 -4.82 -19.58 -8.04
C HIS A 228 -4.55 -18.34 -8.90
N LEU A 229 -5.53 -17.92 -9.71
CA LEU A 229 -5.34 -16.85 -10.71
C LEU A 229 -6.31 -15.68 -10.51
N GLY A 230 -7.47 -15.97 -9.92
CA GLY A 230 -8.51 -15.01 -9.64
C GLY A 230 -8.18 -14.13 -8.45
N THR A 231 -8.70 -12.91 -8.47
CA THR A 231 -8.62 -11.99 -7.33
C THR A 231 -9.52 -12.48 -6.21
N LEU A 232 -9.06 -12.48 -4.95
CA LEU A 232 -9.87 -12.96 -3.83
C LEU A 232 -11.07 -12.03 -3.58
N PRO A 233 -12.25 -12.53 -3.15
CA PRO A 233 -13.44 -11.70 -3.04
C PRO A 233 -13.31 -10.47 -2.14
N TYR A 234 -12.56 -10.55 -1.03
CA TYR A 234 -12.31 -9.40 -0.14
C TYR A 234 -11.47 -8.30 -0.81
N GLU A 235 -10.69 -8.63 -1.84
CA GLU A 235 -9.86 -7.68 -2.60
C GLU A 235 -10.63 -6.97 -3.71
N ARG A 236 -11.80 -7.50 -4.09
CA ARG A 236 -12.64 -6.97 -5.18
C ARG A 236 -13.44 -5.73 -4.78
N VAL A 237 -13.65 -5.50 -3.48
CA VAL A 237 -14.41 -4.36 -2.97
C VAL A 237 -13.58 -3.08 -3.14
N VAL A 238 -14.17 -2.05 -3.74
CA VAL A 238 -13.59 -0.72 -3.99
C VAL A 238 -14.49 0.30 -3.31
N ALA A 239 -13.91 1.32 -2.66
CA ALA A 239 -14.64 2.43 -2.04
C ALA A 239 -13.83 3.73 -2.12
#